data_AF-A0A1H1LGW1-F1
#
_entry.id   AF-A0A1H1LGW1-F1
#
_cell.length_a   1.000
_cell.length_b   1.000
_cell.length_c   1.000
_cell.angle_alpha   90.00
_cell.angle_beta   90.00
_cell.angle_gamma   90.00
#
_symmetry.space_group_name_H-M   'P 1'
#
loop_
_entity.id
_entity.type
_entity.pdbx_description
1 polymer ?
#
loop_
_entity_poly.entity_id
_entity_poly.type
_entity_poly.pdbx_seq_one_letter_code
_entity_poly.pdbx_strand_id
1 'polypeptide(L)'
;MLAIILKIIFFQLLFLLVYELLLKKETFFNYNRWYLLLTPIIALTLPFLNITSLNELIPQESAAVINSFWLPEIIIGGSPQAIETLPEVNLSSQSTSINWWMLAYVFGAMLSLGIVFKKFLNLRKLFNFNLIFKADTYRIIEVPSSNLACTFYKTIFLGDQLSEAEKTQILAHEIVHVQGKHSLDLVFFEIFKIVFWFNPLIYIYQNRIATLHEFIADANVVKTTNKGNYYEQLLNSAFNTQNISFINQFFNHSLIKKRIVMLQKSKSKAIAKFKYLMVVPLMFVMLTYVSCSTKDENSSEIKDVSISTQLENLTQSVKAKGELSEEEMVRFKELLAITLEGNILNKSASDGSDVPFAIIDQVPLFPGCEDLSSNEEQKKCMSQKIQDHVMKNFNAEVGKGLTGVNRVIVQFKINKEGRIENVKARAASPELEEEGIRVINSIPQMIPGEQSGKAVGVMYSLPIVFQAK
;
A
#
# COMPACT_ATOMS: atom_id res chain seq x y z
N MET A 1 1.25 9.04 -5.13
CA MET A 1 2.59 9.00 -4.49
C MET A 1 2.52 8.92 -2.97
N LEU A 2 1.82 9.84 -2.29
CA LEU A 2 1.73 9.85 -0.81
C LEU A 2 1.17 8.54 -0.22
N ALA A 3 0.12 7.98 -0.81
CA ALA A 3 -0.47 6.71 -0.36
C ALA A 3 0.52 5.53 -0.42
N ILE A 4 1.40 5.49 -1.43
CA ILE A 4 2.44 4.46 -1.56
C ILE A 4 3.48 4.61 -0.45
N ILE A 5 3.92 5.85 -0.18
CA ILE A 5 4.86 6.14 0.91
C ILE A 5 4.27 5.71 2.26
N LEU A 6 2.99 6.01 2.50
CA LEU A 6 2.32 5.63 3.74
C LEU A 6 2.22 4.10 3.89
N LYS A 7 1.89 3.38 2.80
CA LYS A 7 1.89 1.90 2.77
C LYS A 7 3.28 1.33 3.10
N ILE A 8 4.35 1.90 2.54
CA ILE A 8 5.74 1.47 2.82
C ILE A 8 6.08 1.66 4.30
N ILE A 9 5.78 2.83 4.87
CA ILE A 9 6.03 3.12 6.30
C ILE A 9 5.25 2.13 7.19
N PHE A 10 3.99 1.88 6.86
CA PHE A 10 3.15 0.94 7.59
C PHE A 10 3.71 -0.49 7.57
N PHE A 11 4.12 -0.99 6.40
CA PHE A 11 4.72 -2.33 6.30
C PHE A 11 6.06 -2.43 7.03
N GLN A 12 6.91 -1.39 6.93
CA GLN A 12 8.17 -1.34 7.68
C GLN A 12 7.96 -1.38 9.19
N LEU A 13 6.95 -0.66 9.69
CA LEU A 13 6.59 -0.64 11.10
C LEU A 13 6.18 -2.04 11.57
N LEU A 14 5.35 -2.72 10.80
CA LEU A 14 4.84 -4.03 11.16
C LEU A 14 5.97 -5.08 11.20
N PHE A 15 6.86 -5.10 10.21
CA PHE A 15 8.06 -5.94 10.27
C PHE A 15 8.96 -5.61 11.47
N LEU A 16 9.10 -4.33 11.81
CA LEU A 16 9.90 -3.93 12.96
C LEU A 16 9.26 -4.38 14.29
N LEU A 17 7.93 -4.38 14.39
CA LEU A 17 7.20 -4.90 15.56
C LEU A 17 7.42 -6.40 15.76
N VAL A 18 7.36 -7.20 14.69
CA VAL A 18 7.68 -8.63 14.77
C VAL A 18 9.10 -8.84 15.29
N TYR A 19 10.06 -8.04 14.83
CA TYR A 19 11.42 -8.08 15.34
C TYR A 19 11.49 -7.76 16.84
N GLU A 20 10.89 -6.66 17.28
CA GLU A 20 10.95 -6.19 18.66
C GLU A 20 10.31 -7.17 19.65
N LEU A 21 9.15 -7.72 19.29
CA LEU A 21 8.36 -8.56 20.18
C LEU A 21 8.88 -10.00 20.24
N LEU A 22 9.32 -10.55 19.11
CA LEU A 22 9.60 -11.98 18.97
C LEU A 22 11.08 -12.30 18.76
N LEU A 23 11.75 -11.61 17.81
CA LEU A 23 13.04 -12.05 17.29
C LEU A 23 14.25 -11.45 18.01
N LYS A 24 14.13 -10.22 18.50
CA LYS A 24 15.20 -9.49 19.21
C LYS A 24 15.75 -10.25 20.43
N LYS A 25 14.91 -11.07 21.06
CA LYS A 25 15.28 -11.87 22.23
C LYS A 25 16.03 -13.15 21.83
N GLU A 26 16.04 -13.55 20.56
CA GLU A 26 16.63 -14.81 20.13
C GLU A 26 18.14 -14.70 19.92
N THR A 27 18.90 -15.74 20.30
CA THR A 27 20.36 -15.79 20.13
C THR A 27 20.79 -16.20 18.71
N PHE A 28 19.86 -16.24 17.76
CA PHE A 28 20.12 -16.57 16.35
C PHE A 28 20.53 -15.31 15.57
N PHE A 29 21.70 -14.77 15.91
CA PHE A 29 22.10 -13.44 15.46
C PHE A 29 22.18 -13.29 13.93
N ASN A 30 22.67 -14.30 13.21
CA ASN A 30 22.74 -14.25 11.75
C ASN A 30 21.35 -14.20 11.09
N TYR A 31 20.36 -14.92 11.64
CA TYR A 31 18.98 -14.87 11.12
C TYR A 31 18.33 -13.51 11.41
N ASN A 32 18.56 -12.97 12.60
CA ASN A 32 18.15 -11.61 12.95
C ASN A 32 18.78 -10.55 12.02
N ARG A 33 20.03 -10.76 11.59
CA ARG A 33 20.74 -9.85 10.69
C ARG A 33 20.10 -9.85 9.31
N TRP A 34 19.88 -11.03 8.74
CA TRP A 34 19.21 -11.17 7.44
C TRP A 34 17.78 -10.64 7.49
N TYR A 35 17.04 -10.89 8.56
CA TYR A 35 15.71 -10.32 8.76
C TYR A 35 15.74 -8.78 8.66
N LEU A 36 16.60 -8.13 9.46
CA LEU A 36 16.67 -6.66 9.49
C LEU A 36 17.14 -6.03 8.17
N LEU A 37 17.93 -6.75 7.37
CA LEU A 37 18.37 -6.28 6.04
C LEU A 37 17.31 -6.49 4.96
N LEU A 38 16.58 -7.61 4.99
CA LEU A 38 15.63 -7.96 3.93
C LEU A 38 14.26 -7.30 4.10
N THR A 39 13.74 -7.20 5.32
CA THR A 39 12.36 -6.68 5.52
C THR A 39 12.15 -5.24 5.06
N PRO A 40 13.10 -4.29 5.17
CA PRO A 40 12.93 -2.96 4.59
C PRO A 40 12.81 -2.96 3.06
N ILE A 41 13.52 -3.88 2.39
CA ILE A 41 13.47 -4.06 0.93
C ILE A 41 12.14 -4.68 0.52
N ILE A 42 11.69 -5.71 1.25
CA ILE A 42 10.39 -6.35 1.04
C ILE A 42 9.27 -5.33 1.21
N ALA A 43 9.30 -4.51 2.27
CA ALA A 43 8.30 -3.47 2.49
C ALA A 43 8.24 -2.42 1.37
N LEU A 44 9.38 -2.15 0.69
CA LEU A 44 9.43 -1.27 -0.47
C LEU A 44 8.82 -1.91 -1.72
N THR A 45 9.02 -3.21 -1.92
CA THR A 45 8.55 -3.93 -3.12
C THR A 45 7.08 -4.33 -3.03
N LEU A 46 6.58 -4.62 -1.83
CA LEU A 46 5.20 -5.10 -1.60
C LEU A 46 4.09 -4.24 -2.23
N PRO A 47 4.08 -2.89 -2.12
CA PRO A 47 3.04 -2.06 -2.74
C PRO A 47 2.97 -2.15 -4.27
N PHE A 48 4.03 -2.64 -4.92
CA PHE A 48 4.11 -2.80 -6.37
C PHE A 48 3.71 -4.21 -6.84
N LEU A 49 3.48 -5.14 -5.90
CA LEU A 49 3.04 -6.51 -6.20
C LEU A 49 1.52 -6.57 -6.17
N ASN A 50 0.89 -6.35 -7.32
CA ASN A 50 -0.55 -6.56 -7.50
C ASN A 50 -0.81 -7.98 -7.98
N ILE A 51 -1.29 -8.86 -7.10
CA ILE A 51 -1.67 -10.23 -7.48
C ILE A 51 -3.17 -10.25 -7.71
N THR A 52 -3.57 -10.20 -8.98
CA THR A 52 -4.98 -10.22 -9.39
C THR A 52 -5.72 -11.49 -8.91
N SER A 53 -5.03 -12.63 -8.80
CA SER A 53 -5.60 -13.91 -8.34
C SER A 53 -6.05 -13.91 -6.87
N LEU A 54 -5.49 -13.06 -6.00
CA LEU A 54 -5.94 -12.96 -4.60
C LEU A 54 -7.29 -12.23 -4.48
N ASN A 55 -7.69 -11.47 -5.50
CA ASN A 55 -8.98 -10.78 -5.52
C ASN A 55 -10.16 -11.74 -5.70
N GLU A 56 -9.92 -12.97 -6.16
CA GLU A 56 -10.93 -14.01 -6.40
C GLU A 56 -11.12 -14.94 -5.19
N LEU A 57 -10.17 -14.96 -4.25
CA LEU A 57 -10.20 -15.78 -3.03
C LEU A 57 -10.99 -15.14 -1.88
N ILE A 58 -11.48 -13.92 -2.06
CA ILE A 58 -12.34 -13.23 -1.09
C ILE A 58 -13.80 -13.47 -1.51
N PRO A 59 -14.63 -14.13 -0.67
CA PRO A 59 -16.05 -14.31 -0.94
C PRO A 59 -16.70 -12.95 -1.20
N GLN A 60 -17.35 -12.80 -2.35
CA GLN A 60 -18.07 -11.59 -2.77
C GLN A 60 -19.26 -11.24 -1.85
N GLU A 61 -19.53 -12.02 -0.80
CA GLU A 61 -20.59 -11.75 0.17
C GLU A 61 -20.40 -10.41 0.91
N SER A 62 -19.16 -9.94 1.07
CA SER A 62 -18.91 -8.60 1.65
C SER A 62 -18.93 -7.46 0.61
N ALA A 63 -18.98 -7.77 -0.68
CA ALA A 63 -19.11 -6.79 -1.77
C ALA A 63 -20.56 -6.63 -2.27
N ALA A 64 -21.47 -7.53 -1.88
CA ALA A 64 -22.87 -7.50 -2.32
C ALA A 64 -23.65 -6.26 -1.85
N VAL A 65 -23.13 -5.48 -0.89
CA VAL A 65 -23.80 -4.27 -0.37
C VAL A 65 -23.56 -3.02 -1.25
N ILE A 66 -22.64 -3.05 -2.22
CA ILE A 66 -22.20 -1.81 -2.94
C ILE A 66 -22.49 -1.83 -4.45
N ASN A 67 -23.18 -2.83 -4.99
CA ASN A 67 -23.60 -2.82 -6.40
C ASN A 67 -24.90 -2.02 -6.60
N SER A 68 -24.91 -0.73 -6.29
CA SER A 68 -26.02 0.17 -6.68
C SER A 68 -25.76 0.79 -8.05
N PHE A 69 -26.74 0.75 -8.94
CA PHE A 69 -26.68 1.42 -10.24
C PHE A 69 -26.75 2.94 -10.08
N TRP A 70 -25.73 3.66 -10.57
CA TRP A 70 -25.70 5.12 -10.51
C TRP A 70 -26.51 5.70 -11.67
N LEU A 71 -27.62 6.37 -11.35
CA LEU A 71 -28.36 7.20 -12.29
C LEU A 71 -27.55 8.48 -12.58
N PRO A 72 -27.65 9.05 -13.79
CA PRO A 72 -26.97 10.30 -14.12
C PRO A 72 -27.46 11.44 -13.21
N GLU A 73 -26.56 12.36 -12.91
CA GLU A 73 -26.80 13.47 -12.00
C GLU A 73 -27.90 14.41 -12.51
N ILE A 74 -28.78 14.82 -11.58
CA ILE A 74 -29.86 15.77 -11.85
C ILE A 74 -29.43 17.15 -11.37
N ILE A 75 -29.49 18.16 -12.23
CA ILE A 75 -29.21 19.56 -11.86
C ILE A 75 -30.52 20.34 -11.77
N ILE A 76 -30.83 20.88 -10.60
CA ILE A 76 -32.05 21.67 -10.34
C ILE A 76 -31.67 23.16 -10.29
N GLY A 77 -32.20 23.97 -11.21
CA GLY A 77 -32.10 25.44 -11.16
C GLY A 77 -31.47 26.18 -12.35
N GLY A 78 -31.15 25.55 -13.48
CA GLY A 78 -30.68 26.25 -14.69
C GLY A 78 -30.02 25.36 -15.74
N SER A 79 -30.10 25.78 -17.01
CA SER A 79 -29.57 25.10 -18.21
C SER A 79 -28.04 24.94 -18.19
N PRO A 80 -27.46 23.93 -18.90
CA PRO A 80 -26.02 23.77 -19.09
C PRO A 80 -25.30 24.94 -19.81
N GLN A 81 -26.03 25.95 -20.30
CA GLN A 81 -25.50 26.96 -21.23
C GLN A 81 -24.98 28.26 -20.59
N ALA A 82 -24.56 28.25 -19.32
CA ALA A 82 -23.80 29.36 -18.72
C ALA A 82 -22.42 28.92 -18.21
N ILE A 83 -21.80 27.97 -18.91
CA ILE A 83 -20.34 27.93 -19.02
C ILE A 83 -20.06 28.10 -20.52
N GLU A 84 -20.42 29.26 -21.07
CA GLU A 84 -19.72 29.73 -22.25
C GLU A 84 -18.24 29.79 -21.86
N THR A 85 -17.47 28.92 -22.49
CA THR A 85 -16.06 29.10 -22.74
C THR A 85 -15.82 30.58 -23.04
N LEU A 86 -15.27 31.31 -22.08
CA LEU A 86 -14.45 32.48 -22.39
C LEU A 86 -13.53 32.05 -23.54
N PRO A 87 -13.35 32.86 -24.59
CA PRO A 87 -12.42 32.51 -25.66
C PRO A 87 -11.09 32.13 -24.99
N GLU A 88 -10.59 30.94 -25.30
CA GLU A 88 -9.25 30.52 -24.91
C GLU A 88 -8.29 31.56 -25.50
N VAL A 89 -7.97 32.57 -24.69
CA VAL A 89 -6.71 33.26 -24.82
C VAL A 89 -5.70 32.17 -24.52
N ASN A 90 -5.17 31.56 -25.57
CA ASN A 90 -3.95 30.77 -25.55
C ASN A 90 -2.79 31.69 -25.15
N LEU A 91 -2.81 32.16 -23.90
CA LEU A 91 -1.60 32.42 -23.18
C LEU A 91 -1.08 31.04 -22.84
N SER A 92 -0.20 30.52 -23.69
CA SER A 92 0.77 29.53 -23.27
C SER A 92 1.71 30.18 -22.24
N SER A 93 1.19 30.57 -21.07
CA SER A 93 1.98 30.46 -19.88
C SER A 93 2.14 28.97 -19.67
N GLN A 94 3.29 28.42 -20.08
CA GLN A 94 3.87 27.32 -19.31
C GLN A 94 4.07 27.86 -17.89
N SER A 95 3.00 27.94 -17.11
CA SER A 95 3.11 27.93 -15.67
C SER A 95 3.62 26.53 -15.38
N THR A 96 4.94 26.38 -15.31
CA THR A 96 5.56 25.28 -14.61
C THR A 96 5.05 25.40 -13.18
N SER A 97 3.91 24.77 -12.89
CA SER A 97 3.36 24.72 -11.55
C SER A 97 4.42 24.02 -10.72
N ILE A 98 5.21 24.80 -9.98
CA ILE A 98 6.32 24.30 -9.21
C ILE A 98 5.75 23.28 -8.24
N ASN A 99 6.14 22.01 -8.41
CA ASN A 99 5.73 20.96 -7.50
C ASN A 99 6.54 21.11 -6.20
N TRP A 100 6.00 21.89 -5.27
CA TRP A 100 6.61 22.18 -3.97
C TRP A 100 6.94 20.90 -3.18
N TRP A 101 6.16 19.83 -3.34
CA TRP A 101 6.45 18.54 -2.70
C TRP A 101 7.71 17.88 -3.26
N MET A 102 7.89 17.94 -4.59
CA MET A 102 9.09 17.41 -5.23
C MET A 102 10.33 18.22 -4.82
N LEU A 103 10.23 19.56 -4.79
CA LEU A 103 11.31 20.41 -4.32
C LEU A 103 11.67 20.14 -2.85
N ALA A 104 10.67 20.03 -1.97
CA ALA A 104 10.91 19.71 -0.55
C ALA A 104 11.59 18.35 -0.37
N TYR A 105 11.16 17.34 -1.14
CA TYR A 105 11.79 16.02 -1.13
C TYR A 105 13.25 16.07 -1.60
N VAL A 106 13.52 16.73 -2.74
CA VAL A 106 14.88 16.87 -3.29
C VAL A 106 15.78 17.64 -2.33
N PHE A 107 15.28 18.72 -1.74
CA PHE A 107 16.01 19.50 -0.74
C PHE A 107 16.40 18.65 0.48
N GLY A 108 15.46 17.89 1.03
CA GLY A 108 15.75 16.98 2.15
C GLY A 108 16.72 15.85 1.79
N ALA A 109 16.63 15.32 0.58
CA ALA A 109 17.59 14.33 0.06
C ALA A 109 18.99 14.93 -0.10
N MET A 110 19.11 16.17 -0.61
CA MET A 110 20.38 16.89 -0.71
C MET A 110 21.00 17.17 0.67
N LEU A 111 20.19 17.59 1.64
CA LEU A 111 20.65 17.81 3.02
C LEU A 111 21.19 16.49 3.62
N SER A 112 20.44 15.40 3.44
CA SER A 112 20.83 14.08 3.95
C SER A 112 22.09 13.55 3.27
N LEU A 113 22.24 13.77 1.97
CA LEU A 113 23.45 13.48 1.22
C LEU A 113 24.64 14.30 1.76
N GLY A 114 24.45 15.60 2.03
CA GLY A 114 25.47 16.46 2.62
C GLY A 114 25.92 15.98 4.01
N ILE A 115 24.98 15.52 4.84
CA ILE A 115 25.28 14.91 6.14
C ILE A 115 26.14 13.65 5.96
N VAL A 116 25.71 12.71 5.10
CA VAL A 116 26.46 11.47 4.80
C VAL A 116 27.84 11.78 4.24
N PHE A 117 27.95 12.76 3.36
CA PHE A 117 29.22 13.19 2.79
C PHE A 117 30.18 13.73 3.86
N LYS A 118 29.70 14.61 4.77
CA LYS A 118 30.48 15.08 5.93
C LYS A 118 30.98 13.92 6.79
N LYS A 119 30.14 12.89 7.00
CA LYS A 119 30.54 11.66 7.73
C LYS A 119 31.70 10.96 7.03
N PHE A 120 31.56 10.78 5.72
CA PHE A 120 32.55 10.11 4.89
C PHE A 120 33.88 10.87 4.87
N LEU A 121 33.85 12.21 4.82
CA LEU A 121 35.07 13.03 4.92
C LEU A 121 35.78 12.85 6.26
N ASN A 122 35.05 12.82 7.38
CA ASN A 122 35.65 12.57 8.69
C ASN A 122 36.28 11.18 8.79
N LEU A 123 35.61 10.17 8.24
CA LEU A 123 36.16 8.82 8.14
C LEU A 123 37.42 8.79 7.26
N ARG A 124 37.43 9.51 6.12
CA ARG A 124 38.58 9.59 5.22
C ARG A 124 39.81 10.17 5.91
N LYS A 125 39.65 11.10 6.86
CA LYS A 125 40.79 11.62 7.66
C LYS A 125 41.50 10.51 8.43
N LEU A 126 40.76 9.51 8.93
CA LEU A 126 41.36 8.38 9.66
C LEU A 126 42.26 7.52 8.77
N PHE A 127 41.97 7.44 7.47
CA PHE A 127 42.79 6.68 6.51
C PHE A 127 44.13 7.33 6.18
N ASN A 128 44.33 8.60 6.56
CA ASN A 128 45.59 9.31 6.32
C ASN A 128 46.61 9.08 7.45
N PHE A 129 46.23 8.41 8.54
CA PHE A 129 47.15 8.08 9.63
C PHE A 129 48.05 6.89 9.29
N ASN A 130 49.02 6.62 10.18
CA ASN A 130 50.07 5.64 9.96
C ASN A 130 49.52 4.20 9.97
N LEU A 131 49.93 3.42 8.97
CA LEU A 131 49.58 2.01 8.84
C LEU A 131 50.63 1.17 9.59
N ILE A 132 50.23 0.55 10.71
CA ILE A 132 51.14 -0.28 11.52
C ILE A 132 51.21 -1.71 10.97
N PHE A 133 50.07 -2.24 10.51
CA PHE A 133 49.97 -3.65 10.14
C PHE A 133 49.06 -3.84 8.93
N LYS A 134 49.46 -4.75 8.04
CA LYS A 134 48.68 -5.12 6.86
C LYS A 134 48.79 -6.63 6.62
N ALA A 135 47.66 -7.31 6.74
CA ALA A 135 47.47 -8.68 6.29
C ALA A 135 46.51 -8.70 5.08
N ASP A 136 46.36 -9.85 4.43
CA ASP A 136 45.43 -10.03 3.30
C ASP A 136 43.97 -9.82 3.71
N THR A 137 43.64 -10.13 4.97
CA THR A 137 42.27 -10.07 5.51
C THR A 137 41.90 -8.72 6.09
N TYR A 138 42.83 -8.04 6.76
CA TYR A 138 42.60 -6.75 7.43
C TYR A 138 43.88 -5.93 7.54
N ARG A 139 43.72 -4.62 7.77
CA ARG A 139 44.81 -3.67 8.06
C ARG A 139 44.52 -2.91 9.35
N ILE A 140 45.58 -2.55 10.07
CA ILE A 140 45.51 -1.76 11.30
C ILE A 140 46.16 -0.41 11.06
N ILE A 141 45.44 0.65 11.41
CA ILE A 141 45.91 2.04 11.38
C ILE A 141 45.93 2.55 12.83
N GLU A 142 47.05 3.14 13.24
CA GLU A 142 47.16 3.80 14.54
C GLU A 142 46.56 5.20 14.47
N VAL A 143 45.75 5.56 15.46
CA VAL A 143 45.21 6.91 15.60
C VAL A 143 45.89 7.59 16.78
N PRO A 144 46.71 8.63 16.54
CA PRO A 144 47.52 9.26 17.59
C PRO A 144 46.64 9.99 18.62
N SER A 145 47.12 10.02 19.86
CA SER A 145 46.50 10.69 21.01
C SER A 145 45.03 10.30 21.23
N SER A 146 44.70 9.02 21.11
CA SER A 146 43.30 8.58 21.21
C SER A 146 43.14 7.22 21.89
N ASN A 147 41.96 7.02 22.51
CA ASN A 147 41.47 5.72 22.98
C ASN A 147 40.46 5.10 21.98
N LEU A 148 40.52 5.51 20.71
CA LEU A 148 39.54 5.09 19.71
C LEU A 148 39.75 3.63 19.33
N ALA A 149 38.66 2.87 19.30
CA ALA A 149 38.63 1.53 18.73
C ALA A 149 37.44 1.44 17.79
N CYS A 150 37.69 1.25 16.50
CA CYS A 150 36.61 1.07 15.54
C CYS A 150 37.05 0.36 14.26
N THR A 151 36.06 -0.25 13.58
CA THR A 151 36.28 -0.94 12.32
C THR A 151 35.48 -0.32 11.18
N PHE A 152 36.15 -0.10 10.05
CA PHE A 152 35.51 0.22 8.78
C PHE A 152 36.02 -0.67 7.65
N TYR A 153 35.13 -1.47 7.08
CA TYR A 153 35.41 -2.40 5.98
C TYR A 153 36.50 -3.42 6.38
N LYS A 154 37.68 -3.39 5.75
CA LYS A 154 38.84 -4.22 6.09
C LYS A 154 39.88 -3.50 6.95
N THR A 155 39.52 -2.35 7.53
CA THR A 155 40.44 -1.50 8.30
C THR A 155 39.98 -1.42 9.75
N ILE A 156 40.91 -1.68 10.66
CA ILE A 156 40.74 -1.49 12.10
C ILE A 156 41.55 -0.25 12.49
N PHE A 157 40.92 0.67 13.22
CA PHE A 157 41.56 1.85 13.77
C PHE A 157 41.73 1.65 15.27
N LEU A 158 42.96 1.72 15.74
CA LEU A 158 43.31 1.57 17.16
C LEU A 158 44.06 2.81 17.65
N GLY A 159 43.63 3.30 18.81
CA GLY A 159 44.29 4.39 19.52
C GLY A 159 45.58 3.96 20.19
N ASP A 160 46.56 4.87 20.23
CA ASP A 160 47.87 4.68 20.86
C ASP A 160 47.82 4.71 22.41
N GLN A 161 46.76 5.28 23.01
CA GLN A 161 46.59 5.38 24.46
C GLN A 161 46.05 4.11 25.13
N LEU A 162 45.66 3.10 24.36
CA LEU A 162 45.17 1.82 24.88
C LEU A 162 46.33 0.98 25.45
N SER A 163 46.11 0.31 26.59
CA SER A 163 47.11 -0.64 27.10
C SER A 163 47.22 -1.87 26.20
N GLU A 164 48.38 -2.55 26.21
CA GLU A 164 48.59 -3.75 25.38
C GLU A 164 47.60 -4.87 25.70
N ALA A 165 47.17 -5.00 26.96
CA ALA A 165 46.14 -5.95 27.35
C ALA A 165 44.75 -5.60 26.76
N GLU A 166 44.39 -4.31 26.71
CA GLU A 166 43.15 -3.86 26.09
C GLU A 166 43.20 -4.01 24.57
N LYS A 167 44.32 -3.66 23.93
CA LYS A 167 44.52 -3.78 22.48
C LYS A 167 44.25 -5.20 21.99
N THR A 168 44.76 -6.22 22.67
CA THR A 168 44.56 -7.63 22.23
C THR A 168 43.09 -8.05 22.23
N GLN A 169 42.33 -7.68 23.26
CA GLN A 169 40.91 -8.05 23.39
C GLN A 169 40.01 -7.23 22.47
N ILE A 170 40.27 -5.91 22.40
CA ILE A 170 39.59 -5.02 21.46
C ILE A 170 39.84 -5.49 20.03
N LEU A 171 41.09 -5.82 19.68
CA LEU A 171 41.42 -6.33 18.35
C LEU A 171 40.67 -7.61 18.02
N ALA A 172 40.57 -8.56 18.96
CA ALA A 172 39.79 -9.78 18.76
C ALA A 172 38.30 -9.48 18.47
N HIS A 173 37.73 -8.46 19.12
CA HIS A 173 36.36 -7.99 18.85
C HIS A 173 36.24 -7.32 17.48
N GLU A 174 37.12 -6.38 17.16
CA GLU A 174 37.13 -5.63 15.89
C GLU A 174 37.34 -6.55 14.67
N ILE A 175 38.16 -7.60 14.79
CA ILE A 175 38.33 -8.61 13.73
C ILE A 175 37.00 -9.27 13.35
N VAL A 176 36.10 -9.50 14.31
CA VAL A 176 34.78 -10.08 14.01
C VAL A 176 33.95 -9.12 13.15
N HIS A 177 34.07 -7.81 13.32
CA HIS A 177 33.40 -6.83 12.47
C HIS A 177 33.93 -6.84 11.03
N VAL A 178 35.24 -7.03 10.85
CA VAL A 178 35.86 -7.21 9.53
C VAL A 178 35.34 -8.47 8.85
N GLN A 179 35.40 -9.61 9.54
CA GLN A 179 34.95 -10.90 9.00
C GLN A 179 33.45 -10.88 8.66
N GLY A 180 32.65 -10.27 9.54
CA GLY A 180 31.21 -10.10 9.35
C GLY A 180 30.84 -9.05 8.30
N LYS A 181 31.79 -8.23 7.83
CA LYS A 181 31.56 -7.09 6.92
C LYS A 181 30.48 -6.11 7.45
N HIS A 182 30.43 -5.91 8.77
CA HIS A 182 29.36 -5.16 9.43
C HIS A 182 29.27 -3.69 8.96
N SER A 183 30.39 -3.09 8.52
CA SER A 183 30.38 -1.73 7.98
C SER A 183 29.54 -1.60 6.70
N LEU A 184 29.44 -2.65 5.87
CA LEU A 184 28.62 -2.61 4.64
C LEU A 184 27.12 -2.53 4.97
N ASP A 185 26.68 -3.23 6.01
CA ASP A 185 25.30 -3.16 6.49
C ASP A 185 24.93 -1.74 6.96
N LEU A 186 25.86 -1.05 7.63
CA LEU A 186 25.64 0.33 8.06
C LEU A 186 25.60 1.29 6.88
N VAL A 187 26.47 1.10 5.88
CA VAL A 187 26.45 1.87 4.63
C VAL A 187 25.13 1.67 3.87
N PHE A 188 24.62 0.44 3.82
CA PHE A 188 23.30 0.14 3.25
C PHE A 188 22.20 1.01 3.87
N PHE A 189 22.17 1.14 5.20
CA PHE A 189 21.20 2.01 5.87
C PHE A 189 21.49 3.51 5.69
N GLU A 190 22.75 3.94 5.56
CA GLU A 190 23.05 5.34 5.20
C GLU A 190 22.48 5.70 3.81
N ILE A 191 22.56 4.78 2.83
CA ILE A 191 21.93 4.96 1.50
C ILE A 191 20.41 5.05 1.65
N PHE A 192 19.80 4.15 2.42
CA PHE A 192 18.35 4.18 2.66
C PHE A 192 17.90 5.48 3.32
N LYS A 193 18.69 6.07 4.23
CA LYS A 193 18.38 7.37 4.85
C LYS A 193 18.47 8.54 3.89
N ILE A 194 19.20 8.44 2.78
CA ILE A 194 19.19 9.51 1.76
C ILE A 194 17.85 9.50 1.03
N VAL A 195 17.38 8.32 0.63
CA VAL A 195 16.11 8.13 -0.09
C VAL A 195 14.91 8.38 0.84
N PHE A 196 14.96 7.84 2.05
CA PHE A 196 13.89 7.89 3.04
C PHE A 196 14.28 8.77 4.24
N TRP A 197 14.81 9.95 3.97
CA TRP A 197 15.31 10.86 5.00
C TRP A 197 14.25 11.28 6.03
N PHE A 198 12.99 11.36 5.61
CA PHE A 198 11.87 11.71 6.47
C PHE A 198 11.34 10.53 7.29
N ASN A 199 11.79 9.30 7.03
CA ASN A 199 11.24 8.09 7.62
C ASN A 199 12.03 7.66 8.86
N PRO A 200 11.51 7.86 10.08
CA PRO A 200 12.22 7.53 11.32
C PRO A 200 12.48 6.03 11.50
N LEU A 201 11.70 5.15 10.85
CA LEU A 201 11.84 3.71 11.01
C LEU A 201 13.18 3.20 10.48
N ILE A 202 13.70 3.79 9.39
CA ILE A 202 15.01 3.44 8.83
C ILE A 202 16.13 3.70 9.84
N TYR A 203 16.04 4.79 10.60
CA TYR A 203 16.99 5.11 11.67
C TYR A 203 16.92 4.08 12.80
N ILE A 204 15.72 3.59 13.12
CA ILE A 204 15.54 2.53 14.11
C ILE A 204 16.13 1.21 13.59
N TYR A 205 15.88 0.82 12.34
CA TYR A 205 16.50 -0.36 11.72
C TYR A 205 18.03 -0.30 11.80
N GLN A 206 18.65 0.83 11.46
CA GLN A 206 20.10 1.00 11.55
C GLN A 206 20.59 0.82 13.00
N ASN A 207 19.90 1.39 13.98
CA ASN A 207 20.25 1.21 15.39
C ASN A 207 20.13 -0.26 15.83
N ARG A 208 19.10 -0.98 15.34
CA ARG A 208 18.91 -2.41 15.66
C ARG A 208 19.98 -3.29 15.06
N ILE A 209 20.36 -3.07 13.80
CA ILE A 209 21.42 -3.87 13.19
C ILE A 209 22.77 -3.57 13.83
N ALA A 210 23.04 -2.32 14.19
CA ALA A 210 24.27 -1.95 14.88
C ALA A 210 24.36 -2.63 16.27
N THR A 211 23.27 -2.63 17.05
CA THR A 211 23.21 -3.37 18.32
C THR A 211 23.41 -4.87 18.11
N LEU A 212 22.87 -5.42 17.02
CA LEU A 212 23.01 -6.83 16.69
C LEU A 212 24.45 -7.20 16.29
N HIS A 213 25.18 -6.31 15.60
CA HIS A 213 26.60 -6.50 15.29
C HIS A 213 27.45 -6.63 16.55
N GLU A 214 27.19 -5.79 17.56
CA GLU A 214 27.84 -5.91 18.87
C GLU A 214 27.59 -7.29 19.49
N PHE A 215 26.34 -7.78 19.45
CA PHE A 215 26.03 -9.12 19.97
C PHE A 215 26.74 -10.24 19.22
N ILE A 216 26.91 -10.10 17.89
CA ILE A 216 27.66 -11.07 17.07
C ILE A 216 29.14 -11.07 17.47
N ALA A 217 29.73 -9.88 17.62
CA ALA A 217 31.13 -9.73 18.01
C ALA A 217 31.37 -10.29 19.42
N ASP A 218 30.57 -9.87 20.39
CA ASP A 218 30.58 -10.35 21.78
C ASP A 218 30.47 -11.88 21.86
N ALA A 219 29.51 -12.46 21.14
CA ALA A 219 29.27 -13.91 21.16
C ALA A 219 30.37 -14.73 20.49
N ASN A 220 31.18 -14.14 19.61
CA ASN A 220 32.32 -14.81 18.99
C ASN A 220 33.57 -14.72 19.88
N VAL A 221 33.84 -13.56 20.49
CA VAL A 221 35.00 -13.37 21.40
C VAL A 221 34.87 -14.24 22.66
N VAL A 222 33.67 -14.35 23.21
CA VAL A 222 33.40 -15.19 24.40
C VAL A 222 33.63 -16.70 24.16
N LYS A 223 33.78 -17.15 22.90
CA LYS A 223 34.15 -18.55 22.62
C LYS A 223 35.63 -18.82 22.92
N THR A 224 36.47 -17.79 22.83
CA THR A 224 37.93 -17.89 23.01
C THR A 224 38.41 -17.29 24.33
N THR A 225 37.61 -16.43 24.96
CA THR A 225 37.94 -15.73 26.22
C THR A 225 37.00 -16.12 27.36
N ASN A 226 37.47 -16.07 28.61
CA ASN A 226 36.61 -16.27 29.78
C ASN A 226 35.55 -15.14 29.89
N LYS A 227 34.28 -15.52 30.10
CA LYS A 227 33.15 -14.59 30.22
C LYS A 227 33.33 -13.52 31.30
N GLY A 228 33.83 -13.89 32.47
CA GLY A 228 34.00 -12.98 33.61
C GLY A 228 34.95 -11.83 33.28
N ASN A 229 36.16 -12.18 32.83
CA ASN A 229 37.17 -11.20 32.41
C ASN A 229 36.68 -10.30 31.28
N TYR A 230 35.91 -10.87 30.33
CA TYR A 230 35.33 -10.09 29.24
C TYR A 230 34.31 -9.05 29.72
N TYR A 231 33.50 -9.35 30.74
CA TYR A 231 32.56 -8.39 31.32
C TYR A 231 33.26 -7.21 31.99
N GLU A 232 34.28 -7.50 32.79
CA GLU A 232 35.07 -6.47 33.49
C GLU A 232 35.72 -5.53 32.48
N GLN A 233 36.28 -6.08 31.40
CA GLN A 233 36.88 -5.29 30.32
C GLN A 233 35.84 -4.46 29.55
N LEU A 234 34.68 -5.03 29.24
CA LEU A 234 33.59 -4.30 28.58
C LEU A 234 33.12 -3.11 29.44
N LEU A 235 33.00 -3.32 30.75
CA LEU A 235 32.65 -2.26 31.70
C LEU A 235 33.76 -1.21 31.80
N ASN A 236 35.01 -1.62 31.97
CA ASN A 236 36.15 -0.70 32.08
C ASN A 236 36.34 0.15 30.83
N SER A 237 36.24 -0.47 29.64
CA SER A 237 36.27 0.23 28.36
C SER A 237 35.11 1.22 28.23
N ALA A 238 33.90 0.81 28.63
CA ALA A 238 32.75 1.70 28.60
C ALA A 238 32.89 2.91 29.53
N PHE A 239 33.40 2.75 30.76
CA PHE A 239 33.49 3.84 31.72
C PHE A 239 34.67 4.80 31.48
N ASN A 240 35.68 4.43 30.69
CA ASN A 240 36.91 5.21 30.48
C ASN A 240 37.03 5.96 29.13
N THR A 241 36.08 5.85 28.19
CA THR A 241 36.22 6.52 26.86
C THR A 241 35.37 7.78 26.73
N GLN A 242 36.01 8.96 26.63
CA GLN A 242 35.37 10.21 26.20
C GLN A 242 35.26 10.34 24.66
N ASN A 243 34.10 10.83 24.23
CA ASN A 243 33.77 11.67 23.05
C ASN A 243 34.47 11.40 21.69
N ILE A 244 33.78 10.76 20.74
CA ILE A 244 33.61 11.23 19.33
C ILE A 244 32.34 10.61 18.68
N SER A 245 31.57 11.45 17.99
CA SER A 245 30.21 11.22 17.47
C SER A 245 30.05 10.28 16.25
N PHE A 246 31.06 9.53 15.81
CA PHE A 246 31.04 8.97 14.44
C PHE A 246 30.78 7.48 14.27
N ILE A 247 30.85 6.67 15.31
CA ILE A 247 30.48 5.24 15.26
C ILE A 247 29.87 4.89 16.62
N ASN A 248 28.55 4.67 16.68
CA ASN A 248 27.78 4.16 17.82
C ASN A 248 28.19 4.62 19.25
N GLN A 249 28.81 5.80 19.39
CA GLN A 249 29.30 6.30 20.67
C GLN A 249 28.27 7.24 21.30
N PHE A 250 27.01 6.82 21.29
CA PHE A 250 26.07 7.32 22.28
C PHE A 250 26.27 6.44 23.51
N PHE A 251 26.91 7.03 24.52
CA PHE A 251 26.83 6.57 25.90
C PHE A 251 25.35 6.40 26.25
N ASN A 252 24.87 5.19 26.06
CA ASN A 252 23.56 4.75 26.45
C ASN A 252 23.89 3.63 27.41
N HIS A 253 23.79 3.86 28.72
CA HIS A 253 23.80 2.78 29.72
C HIS A 253 22.90 1.60 29.26
N SER A 254 21.87 1.90 28.46
CA SER A 254 21.01 0.92 27.80
C SER A 254 21.70 -0.03 26.81
N LEU A 255 22.77 0.33 26.08
CA LEU A 255 23.47 -0.54 25.13
C LEU A 255 24.40 -1.53 25.83
N ILE A 256 25.25 -1.05 26.75
CA ILE A 256 26.13 -1.90 27.56
C ILE A 256 25.31 -2.90 28.36
N LYS A 257 24.22 -2.43 29.00
CA LYS A 257 23.25 -3.30 29.67
C LYS A 257 22.70 -4.37 28.72
N LYS A 258 22.29 -4.02 27.49
CA LYS A 258 21.77 -4.98 26.51
C LYS A 258 22.82 -6.02 26.11
N ARG A 259 24.07 -5.61 25.88
CA ARG A 259 25.20 -6.50 25.54
C ARG A 259 25.45 -7.53 26.66
N ILE A 260 25.56 -7.06 27.91
CA ILE A 260 25.77 -7.94 29.07
C ILE A 260 24.59 -8.91 29.25
N VAL A 261 23.36 -8.41 29.23
CA VAL A 261 22.14 -9.25 29.36
C VAL A 261 22.07 -10.29 28.25
N MET A 262 22.45 -9.95 27.01
CA MET A 262 22.44 -10.89 25.89
C MET A 262 23.55 -11.94 25.99
N LEU A 263 24.74 -11.55 26.47
CA LEU A 263 25.86 -12.46 26.72
C LEU A 263 25.58 -13.47 27.84
N GLN A 264 24.83 -13.07 28.87
CA GLN A 264 24.42 -13.95 29.97
C GLN A 264 23.30 -14.92 29.57
N LYS A 265 22.63 -14.68 28.44
CA LYS A 265 21.50 -15.49 28.00
C LYS A 265 21.94 -16.87 27.52
N SER A 266 21.18 -17.90 27.90
CA SER A 266 21.34 -19.25 27.35
C SER A 266 20.99 -19.27 25.86
N LYS A 267 21.64 -20.14 25.08
CA LYS A 267 21.32 -20.31 23.65
C LYS A 267 19.84 -20.63 23.46
N SER A 268 19.21 -19.96 22.50
CA SER A 268 17.83 -20.23 22.09
C SER A 268 17.66 -21.65 21.57
N LYS A 269 16.55 -22.30 21.93
CA LYS A 269 16.19 -23.64 21.42
C LYS A 269 15.94 -23.59 19.91
N ALA A 270 16.26 -24.66 19.19
CA ALA A 270 16.09 -24.75 17.73
C ALA A 270 14.64 -24.47 17.29
N ILE A 271 13.64 -24.84 18.11
CA ILE A 271 12.22 -24.56 17.85
C ILE A 271 11.91 -23.06 17.67
N ALA A 272 12.70 -22.18 18.30
CA ALA A 272 12.50 -20.74 18.14
C ALA A 272 12.86 -20.24 16.73
N LYS A 273 13.56 -21.04 15.90
CA LYS A 273 13.75 -20.74 14.47
C LYS A 273 12.42 -20.71 13.71
N PHE A 274 11.40 -21.43 14.17
CA PHE A 274 10.08 -21.40 13.54
C PHE A 274 9.42 -20.01 13.64
N LYS A 275 9.83 -19.17 14.60
CA LYS A 275 9.33 -17.79 14.72
C LYS A 275 9.62 -16.92 13.48
N TYR A 276 10.71 -17.20 12.76
CA TYR A 276 11.01 -16.49 11.51
C TYR A 276 10.03 -16.81 10.38
N LEU A 277 9.32 -17.96 10.46
CA LEU A 277 8.27 -18.30 9.51
C LEU A 277 7.07 -17.34 9.61
N MET A 278 6.91 -16.60 10.72
CA MET A 278 5.85 -15.60 10.90
C MET A 278 5.88 -14.48 9.84
N VAL A 279 7.01 -14.27 9.16
CA VAL A 279 7.11 -13.35 8.02
C VAL A 279 6.17 -13.75 6.89
N VAL A 280 5.99 -15.05 6.64
CA VAL A 280 5.19 -15.57 5.52
C VAL A 280 3.69 -15.25 5.66
N PRO A 281 3.00 -15.63 6.76
CA PRO A 281 1.59 -15.27 6.92
C PRO A 281 1.42 -13.76 7.00
N LEU A 282 2.40 -13.05 7.56
CA LEU A 282 2.34 -11.60 7.61
C LEU A 282 2.41 -10.96 6.21
N MET A 283 3.32 -11.44 5.36
CA MET A 283 3.40 -10.99 3.97
C MET A 283 2.11 -11.30 3.22
N PHE A 284 1.50 -12.46 3.46
CA PHE A 284 0.21 -12.80 2.87
C PHE A 284 -0.89 -11.79 3.25
N VAL A 285 -1.01 -11.45 4.53
CA VAL A 285 -1.95 -10.43 5.01
C VAL A 285 -1.68 -9.05 4.38
N MET A 286 -0.40 -8.67 4.26
CA MET A 286 -0.03 -7.42 3.59
C MET A 286 -0.39 -7.42 2.10
N LEU A 287 -0.16 -8.53 1.39
CA LEU A 287 -0.50 -8.69 -0.02
C LEU A 287 -2.02 -8.66 -0.24
N THR A 288 -2.80 -9.28 0.64
CA THR A 288 -4.28 -9.18 0.58
C THR A 288 -4.74 -7.75 0.83
N TYR A 289 -4.12 -7.04 1.76
CA TYR A 289 -4.43 -5.62 2.00
C TYR A 289 -4.11 -4.74 0.78
N VAL A 290 -2.93 -4.93 0.15
CA VAL A 290 -2.57 -4.21 -1.08
C VAL A 290 -3.60 -4.48 -2.18
N SER A 291 -3.96 -5.74 -2.38
CA SER A 291 -4.89 -6.17 -3.44
C SER A 291 -6.32 -5.66 -3.24
N CYS A 292 -6.80 -5.55 -1.99
CA CYS A 292 -8.09 -4.93 -1.71
C CYS A 292 -8.09 -3.42 -1.95
N SER A 293 -6.99 -2.74 -1.63
CA SER A 293 -6.88 -1.27 -1.72
C SER A 293 -6.76 -0.71 -3.14
N THR A 294 -6.66 -1.57 -4.16
CA THR A 294 -6.55 -1.16 -5.58
C THR A 294 -7.87 -1.26 -6.34
N LYS A 295 -8.96 -1.67 -5.69
CA LYS A 295 -10.31 -1.61 -6.26
C LYS A 295 -10.89 -0.22 -6.02
N ASP A 296 -10.43 0.79 -6.75
CA ASP A 296 -11.20 2.00 -7.06
C ASP A 296 -10.60 2.78 -8.27
N GLU A 297 -11.53 3.25 -9.10
CA GLU A 297 -11.50 4.21 -10.23
C GLU A 297 -11.29 3.77 -11.70
N ASN A 298 -10.66 2.64 -12.06
CA ASN A 298 -10.47 2.30 -13.49
C ASN A 298 -10.96 0.91 -13.95
N SER A 299 -11.72 0.19 -13.11
CA SER A 299 -12.11 -1.20 -13.41
C SER A 299 -13.46 -1.37 -14.12
N SER A 300 -14.18 -0.30 -14.44
CA SER A 300 -15.46 -0.36 -15.18
C SER A 300 -15.32 -0.24 -16.71
N GLU A 301 -14.17 0.17 -17.26
CA GLU A 301 -14.03 0.32 -18.72
C GLU A 301 -13.23 -0.81 -19.42
N ILE A 302 -12.46 -1.64 -18.70
CA ILE A 302 -11.49 -2.56 -19.34
C ILE A 302 -12.04 -3.99 -19.57
N LYS A 303 -13.08 -4.41 -18.87
CA LYS A 303 -13.60 -5.78 -19.02
C LYS A 303 -14.51 -5.97 -20.24
N ASP A 304 -15.30 -4.96 -20.61
CA ASP A 304 -16.22 -5.06 -21.75
C ASP A 304 -15.47 -4.99 -23.10
N VAL A 305 -14.31 -4.32 -23.14
CA VAL A 305 -13.48 -4.22 -24.34
C VAL A 305 -12.75 -5.53 -24.65
N SER A 306 -12.28 -6.28 -23.64
CA SER A 306 -11.52 -7.52 -23.91
C SER A 306 -12.36 -8.63 -24.52
N ILE A 307 -13.62 -8.78 -24.09
CA ILE A 307 -14.49 -9.87 -24.56
C ILE A 307 -15.06 -9.54 -25.94
N SER A 308 -15.51 -8.30 -26.15
CA SER A 308 -16.01 -7.83 -27.46
C SER A 308 -14.92 -7.87 -28.54
N THR A 309 -13.68 -7.49 -28.21
CA THR A 309 -12.54 -7.53 -29.14
C THR A 309 -12.09 -8.96 -29.44
N GLN A 310 -12.18 -9.88 -28.48
CA GLN A 310 -11.94 -11.31 -28.72
C GLN A 310 -13.04 -11.93 -29.59
N LEU A 311 -14.30 -11.53 -29.39
CA LEU A 311 -15.43 -11.97 -30.20
C LEU A 311 -15.30 -11.47 -31.64
N GLU A 312 -14.95 -10.20 -31.85
CA GLU A 312 -14.71 -9.64 -33.19
C GLU A 312 -13.55 -10.32 -33.91
N ASN A 313 -12.41 -10.53 -33.24
CA ASN A 313 -11.26 -11.22 -33.83
C ASN A 313 -11.58 -12.68 -34.20
N LEU A 314 -12.34 -13.40 -33.36
CA LEU A 314 -12.77 -14.76 -33.70
C LEU A 314 -13.74 -14.76 -34.89
N THR A 315 -14.73 -13.86 -34.89
CA THR A 315 -15.72 -13.75 -35.97
C THR A 315 -15.07 -13.35 -37.30
N GLN A 316 -14.05 -12.51 -37.25
CA GLN A 316 -13.25 -12.10 -38.41
C GLN A 316 -12.36 -13.24 -38.91
N SER A 317 -11.78 -14.05 -38.00
CA SER A 317 -11.00 -15.24 -38.37
C SER A 317 -11.86 -16.34 -39.01
N VAL A 318 -13.13 -16.45 -38.62
CA VAL A 318 -14.11 -17.37 -39.23
C VAL A 318 -14.59 -16.85 -40.59
N LYS A 319 -14.86 -15.55 -40.73
CA LYS A 319 -15.16 -14.92 -42.04
C LYS A 319 -14.02 -15.03 -43.04
N ALA A 320 -12.77 -14.94 -42.59
CA ALA A 320 -11.58 -15.00 -43.45
C ALA A 320 -11.29 -16.39 -44.04
N LYS A 321 -11.90 -17.46 -43.52
CA LYS A 321 -11.69 -18.84 -44.00
C LYS A 321 -12.70 -19.33 -45.03
N GLY A 322 -13.73 -18.54 -45.35
CA GLY A 322 -14.64 -18.78 -46.47
C GLY A 322 -15.65 -19.92 -46.24
N GLU A 323 -16.93 -19.58 -46.43
CA GLU A 323 -18.13 -20.44 -46.45
C GLU A 323 -18.65 -20.95 -45.11
N LEU A 324 -19.40 -20.08 -44.41
CA LEU A 324 -20.54 -20.50 -43.58
C LEU A 324 -21.81 -19.87 -44.16
N SER A 325 -22.86 -20.67 -44.32
CA SER A 325 -24.23 -20.19 -44.60
C SER A 325 -24.72 -19.26 -43.48
N GLU A 326 -25.65 -18.33 -43.77
CA GLU A 326 -26.22 -17.46 -42.73
C GLU A 326 -26.81 -18.25 -41.55
N GLU A 327 -27.38 -19.43 -41.82
CA GLU A 327 -27.93 -20.34 -40.80
C GLU A 327 -26.84 -20.96 -39.90
N GLU A 328 -25.67 -21.27 -40.46
CA GLU A 328 -24.55 -21.84 -39.72
C GLU A 328 -23.87 -20.78 -38.83
N MET A 329 -23.85 -19.53 -39.28
CA MET A 329 -23.38 -18.38 -38.50
C MET A 329 -24.27 -18.11 -37.28
N VAL A 330 -25.59 -18.29 -37.41
CA VAL A 330 -26.52 -18.17 -36.28
C VAL A 330 -26.27 -19.27 -35.25
N ARG A 331 -26.16 -20.53 -35.69
CA ARG A 331 -25.83 -21.66 -34.79
C ARG A 331 -24.46 -21.53 -34.13
N PHE A 332 -23.45 -21.02 -34.84
CA PHE A 332 -22.13 -20.81 -34.27
C PHE A 332 -22.17 -19.78 -33.14
N LYS A 333 -22.90 -18.67 -33.32
CA LYS A 333 -23.11 -17.66 -32.25
C LYS A 333 -23.85 -18.25 -31.05
N GLU A 334 -24.87 -19.06 -31.29
CA GLU A 334 -25.67 -19.71 -30.25
C GLU A 334 -24.83 -20.73 -29.44
N LEU A 335 -24.01 -21.53 -30.12
CA LEU A 335 -23.10 -22.48 -29.48
C LEU A 335 -22.00 -21.78 -28.66
N LEU A 336 -21.51 -20.64 -29.14
CA LEU A 336 -20.51 -19.83 -28.46
C LEU A 336 -21.08 -19.21 -27.17
N ALA A 337 -22.34 -18.75 -27.21
CA ALA A 337 -23.07 -18.24 -26.04
C ALA A 337 -23.22 -19.32 -24.97
N ILE A 338 -23.66 -20.53 -25.36
CA ILE A 338 -23.82 -21.68 -24.45
C ILE A 338 -22.48 -22.09 -23.81
N THR A 339 -21.37 -22.05 -24.57
CA THR A 339 -20.04 -22.44 -24.08
C THR A 339 -19.49 -21.44 -23.06
N LEU A 340 -19.83 -20.16 -23.22
CA LEU A 340 -19.46 -19.09 -22.27
C LEU A 340 -20.35 -19.11 -21.02
N GLU A 341 -21.64 -19.40 -21.15
CA GLU A 341 -22.58 -19.57 -20.04
C GLU A 341 -22.29 -20.82 -19.19
N GLY A 342 -21.86 -21.93 -19.81
CA GLY A 342 -21.55 -23.18 -19.13
C GLY A 342 -20.42 -23.07 -18.09
N ASN A 343 -19.49 -22.13 -18.26
CA ASN A 343 -18.45 -21.84 -17.25
C ASN A 343 -18.96 -21.01 -16.06
N ILE A 344 -20.13 -20.38 -16.18
CA ILE A 344 -20.73 -19.52 -15.16
C ILE A 344 -21.70 -20.32 -14.26
N LEU A 345 -22.39 -21.31 -14.82
CA LEU A 345 -23.41 -22.11 -14.10
C LEU A 345 -22.86 -23.04 -13.00
N ASN A 346 -21.55 -23.29 -12.94
CA ASN A 346 -20.96 -24.12 -11.87
C ASN A 346 -20.84 -23.41 -10.51
N LYS A 347 -21.26 -22.14 -10.36
CA LYS A 347 -21.00 -21.36 -9.13
C LYS A 347 -22.23 -20.74 -8.46
N SER A 348 -23.45 -20.94 -8.96
CA SER A 348 -24.65 -20.29 -8.44
C SER A 348 -25.78 -21.28 -8.14
N ALA A 349 -25.60 -22.05 -7.07
CA ALA A 349 -26.71 -22.75 -6.42
C ALA A 349 -26.63 -22.54 -4.91
N SER A 350 -26.95 -21.33 -4.45
CA SER A 350 -27.53 -21.13 -3.12
C SER A 350 -28.44 -19.91 -3.10
N ASP A 351 -29.63 -20.15 -2.55
CA ASP A 351 -30.83 -19.34 -2.39
C ASP A 351 -30.61 -17.89 -1.88
N GLY A 352 -31.43 -16.95 -2.39
CA GLY A 352 -31.40 -15.52 -2.02
C GLY A 352 -31.32 -14.58 -3.23
N SER A 353 -32.47 -14.32 -3.87
CA SER A 353 -32.61 -13.62 -5.16
C SER A 353 -32.31 -12.10 -5.11
N ASP A 354 -31.05 -11.72 -5.01
CA ASP A 354 -30.55 -10.39 -5.38
C ASP A 354 -29.45 -10.61 -6.41
N VAL A 355 -29.71 -10.20 -7.66
CA VAL A 355 -28.83 -10.56 -8.77
C VAL A 355 -28.09 -9.33 -9.29
N PRO A 356 -26.75 -9.41 -9.48
CA PRO A 356 -25.99 -8.31 -10.05
C PRO A 356 -26.55 -7.85 -11.39
N PHE A 357 -26.66 -6.52 -11.58
CA PHE A 357 -27.19 -5.88 -12.80
C PHE A 357 -26.55 -6.38 -14.10
N ALA A 358 -25.29 -6.83 -14.05
CA ALA A 358 -24.57 -7.41 -15.18
C ALA A 358 -25.19 -8.71 -15.74
N ILE A 359 -26.19 -9.27 -15.06
CA ILE A 359 -26.85 -10.54 -15.40
C ILE A 359 -28.37 -10.34 -15.58
N ILE A 360 -28.88 -9.10 -15.56
CA ILE A 360 -30.30 -8.82 -15.70
C ILE A 360 -30.64 -8.69 -17.18
N ASP A 361 -31.59 -9.50 -17.66
CA ASP A 361 -32.01 -9.54 -19.06
C ASP A 361 -32.84 -8.31 -19.43
N GLN A 362 -33.67 -7.80 -18.50
CA GLN A 362 -34.48 -6.59 -18.67
C GLN A 362 -34.48 -5.71 -17.41
N VAL A 363 -34.20 -4.42 -17.58
CA VAL A 363 -34.19 -3.45 -16.48
C VAL A 363 -35.61 -3.06 -16.07
N PRO A 364 -35.84 -2.65 -14.79
CA PRO A 364 -37.11 -2.05 -14.39
C PRO A 364 -37.51 -0.88 -15.31
N LEU A 365 -38.77 -0.84 -15.74
CA LEU A 365 -39.26 0.18 -16.67
C LEU A 365 -40.18 1.18 -15.95
N PHE A 366 -39.99 2.46 -16.26
CA PHE A 366 -40.92 3.50 -15.86
C PHE A 366 -42.19 3.42 -16.74
N PRO A 367 -43.41 3.61 -16.19
CA PRO A 367 -44.64 3.59 -16.99
C PRO A 367 -44.56 4.51 -18.22
N GLY A 368 -44.78 3.95 -19.41
CA GLY A 368 -44.65 4.65 -20.69
C GLY A 368 -43.31 4.53 -21.41
N CYS A 369 -42.40 3.65 -20.94
CA CYS A 369 -41.18 3.24 -21.65
C CYS A 369 -41.29 1.82 -22.28
N GLU A 370 -42.50 1.28 -22.38
CA GLU A 370 -42.78 -0.12 -22.76
C GLU A 370 -42.57 -0.42 -24.26
N ASP A 371 -42.88 0.54 -25.14
CA ASP A 371 -42.91 0.34 -26.60
C ASP A 371 -41.54 0.50 -27.30
N LEU A 372 -40.43 0.53 -26.55
CA LEU A 372 -39.09 0.74 -27.10
C LEU A 372 -38.40 -0.59 -27.43
N SER A 373 -37.82 -0.67 -28.63
CA SER A 373 -37.29 -1.91 -29.23
C SER A 373 -35.92 -2.36 -28.70
N SER A 374 -35.19 -1.52 -27.95
CA SER A 374 -33.86 -1.82 -27.44
C SER A 374 -33.75 -1.62 -25.93
N ASN A 375 -33.11 -2.57 -25.23
CA ASN A 375 -32.79 -2.48 -23.80
C ASN A 375 -32.02 -1.19 -23.44
N GLU A 376 -31.18 -0.67 -24.34
CA GLU A 376 -30.43 0.58 -24.11
C GLU A 376 -31.34 1.82 -24.19
N GLU A 377 -32.32 1.82 -25.11
CA GLU A 377 -33.30 2.90 -25.24
C GLU A 377 -34.26 2.92 -24.05
N GLN A 378 -34.67 1.73 -23.58
CA GLN A 378 -35.48 1.55 -22.39
C GLN A 378 -34.78 2.06 -21.13
N LYS A 379 -33.49 1.73 -20.92
CA LYS A 379 -32.67 2.28 -19.83
C LYS A 379 -32.62 3.81 -19.85
N LYS A 380 -32.39 4.38 -21.04
CA LYS A 380 -32.33 5.83 -21.22
C LYS A 380 -33.68 6.50 -20.92
N CYS A 381 -34.78 5.90 -21.38
CA CYS A 381 -36.14 6.37 -21.11
C CYS A 381 -36.47 6.33 -19.61
N MET A 382 -36.18 5.20 -18.95
CA MET A 382 -36.37 5.04 -17.51
C MET A 382 -35.59 6.10 -16.73
N SER A 383 -34.29 6.24 -17.03
CA SER A 383 -33.44 7.23 -16.39
C SER A 383 -34.01 8.64 -16.59
N GLN A 384 -34.40 9.00 -17.81
CA GLN A 384 -34.96 10.33 -18.10
C GLN A 384 -36.25 10.60 -17.31
N LYS A 385 -37.18 9.64 -17.25
CA LYS A 385 -38.46 9.81 -16.53
C LYS A 385 -38.27 9.98 -15.03
N ILE A 386 -37.33 9.25 -14.43
CA ILE A 386 -36.96 9.42 -13.01
C ILE A 386 -36.37 10.82 -12.80
N GLN A 387 -35.52 11.29 -13.72
CA GLN A 387 -34.96 12.64 -13.66
C GLN A 387 -36.04 13.70 -13.76
N ASP A 388 -36.94 13.62 -14.74
CA ASP A 388 -38.05 14.56 -14.92
C ASP A 388 -38.96 14.61 -13.68
N HIS A 389 -39.26 13.46 -13.08
CA HIS A 389 -40.06 13.36 -11.87
C HIS A 389 -39.39 14.05 -10.68
N VAL A 390 -38.10 13.83 -10.50
CA VAL A 390 -37.32 14.45 -9.42
C VAL A 390 -37.17 15.95 -9.65
N MET A 391 -36.86 16.40 -10.87
CA MET A 391 -36.78 17.81 -11.21
C MET A 391 -38.09 18.57 -10.95
N LYS A 392 -39.24 17.93 -11.18
CA LYS A 392 -40.55 18.55 -10.98
C LYS A 392 -40.98 18.61 -9.50
N ASN A 393 -40.60 17.61 -8.72
CA ASN A 393 -41.14 17.43 -7.36
C ASN A 393 -40.16 17.78 -6.23
N PHE A 394 -38.87 17.96 -6.53
CA PHE A 394 -37.84 18.29 -5.53
C PHE A 394 -37.86 19.77 -5.18
N ASN A 395 -37.98 20.05 -3.88
CA ASN A 395 -38.02 21.38 -3.32
C ASN A 395 -36.63 21.83 -2.85
N ALA A 396 -35.89 22.52 -3.72
CA ALA A 396 -34.57 23.06 -3.41
C ALA A 396 -34.58 24.16 -2.31
N GLU A 397 -35.74 24.76 -2.01
CA GLU A 397 -35.89 25.79 -0.95
C GLU A 397 -35.76 25.22 0.46
N VAL A 398 -35.76 23.90 0.63
CA VAL A 398 -35.55 23.24 1.92
C VAL A 398 -34.11 23.40 2.41
N GLY A 399 -33.15 23.61 1.50
CA GLY A 399 -31.73 23.89 1.81
C GLY A 399 -31.42 25.34 2.19
N LYS A 400 -32.39 26.11 2.72
CA LYS A 400 -32.20 27.51 3.10
C LYS A 400 -31.09 27.67 4.14
N GLY A 401 -30.06 28.44 3.80
CA GLY A 401 -28.88 28.67 4.65
C GLY A 401 -27.60 28.00 4.17
N LEU A 402 -27.68 27.16 3.12
CA LEU A 402 -26.52 26.61 2.43
C LEU A 402 -26.09 27.55 1.29
N THR A 403 -24.79 27.65 1.02
CA THR A 403 -24.25 28.45 -0.08
C THR A 403 -23.53 27.54 -1.09
N GLY A 404 -23.64 27.87 -2.38
CA GLY A 404 -22.93 27.14 -3.44
C GLY A 404 -23.64 25.85 -3.90
N VAL A 405 -22.86 24.94 -4.49
CA VAL A 405 -23.35 23.70 -5.09
C VAL A 405 -23.53 22.64 -4.00
N ASN A 406 -24.76 22.13 -3.85
CA ASN A 406 -25.13 21.13 -2.87
C ASN A 406 -25.55 19.83 -3.54
N ARG A 407 -25.18 18.69 -2.93
CA ARG A 407 -25.43 17.34 -3.46
C ARG A 407 -26.18 16.48 -2.44
N VAL A 408 -27.25 15.85 -2.91
CA VAL A 408 -28.05 14.86 -2.18
C VAL A 408 -27.90 13.53 -2.91
N ILE A 409 -27.45 12.48 -2.22
CA ILE A 409 -27.33 11.14 -2.80
C ILE A 409 -28.44 10.28 -2.21
N VAL A 410 -29.34 9.77 -3.05
CA VAL A 410 -30.45 8.91 -2.62
C VAL A 410 -30.28 7.51 -3.17
N GLN A 411 -30.30 6.51 -2.30
CA GLN A 411 -30.24 5.09 -2.62
C GLN A 411 -31.61 4.45 -2.39
N PHE A 412 -32.09 3.62 -3.31
CA PHE A 412 -33.39 2.95 -3.19
C PHE A 412 -33.42 1.59 -3.92
N LYS A 413 -34.29 0.68 -3.48
CA LYS A 413 -34.54 -0.63 -4.13
C LYS A 413 -35.85 -0.56 -4.89
N ILE A 414 -35.87 -1.03 -6.14
CA ILE A 414 -37.10 -1.40 -6.83
C ILE A 414 -37.30 -2.90 -6.60
N ASN A 415 -38.39 -3.29 -5.94
CA ASN A 415 -38.65 -4.68 -5.59
C ASN A 415 -39.27 -5.48 -6.76
N LYS A 416 -39.61 -6.76 -6.53
CA LYS A 416 -40.17 -7.66 -7.56
C LYS A 416 -41.57 -7.28 -8.02
N GLU A 417 -42.27 -6.46 -7.23
CA GLU A 417 -43.57 -5.90 -7.55
C GLU A 417 -43.45 -4.51 -8.19
N GLY A 418 -42.22 -4.01 -8.42
CA GLY A 418 -41.96 -2.70 -9.01
C GLY A 418 -42.19 -1.53 -8.06
N ARG A 419 -42.30 -1.78 -6.75
CA ARG A 419 -42.41 -0.76 -5.71
C ARG A 419 -41.05 -0.35 -5.19
N ILE A 420 -40.96 0.89 -4.73
CA ILE A 420 -39.75 1.43 -4.12
C ILE A 420 -39.72 1.07 -2.63
N GLU A 421 -38.62 0.49 -2.18
CA GLU A 421 -38.35 0.12 -0.81
C GLU A 421 -36.91 0.48 -0.41
N ASN A 422 -36.62 0.48 0.90
CA ASN A 422 -35.28 0.73 1.44
C ASN A 422 -34.63 2.04 0.98
N VAL A 423 -35.42 3.11 0.89
CA VAL A 423 -34.92 4.45 0.52
C VAL A 423 -34.06 5.04 1.63
N LYS A 424 -32.85 5.45 1.29
CA LYS A 424 -31.90 6.15 2.17
C LYS A 424 -31.33 7.35 1.44
N ALA A 425 -31.24 8.51 2.10
CA ALA A 425 -30.61 9.68 1.53
C ALA A 425 -29.41 10.13 2.38
N ARG A 426 -28.46 10.80 1.74
CA ARG A 426 -27.33 11.48 2.39
C ARG A 426 -27.17 12.87 1.82
N ALA A 427 -27.19 13.89 2.67
CA ALA A 427 -27.12 15.29 2.27
C ALA A 427 -26.33 16.15 3.27
N ALA A 428 -26.21 17.44 2.97
CA ALA A 428 -25.56 18.42 3.85
C ALA A 428 -26.41 18.81 5.08
N SER A 429 -27.72 18.61 5.03
CA SER A 429 -28.63 18.86 6.15
C SER A 429 -29.71 17.78 6.25
N PRO A 430 -30.24 17.47 7.46
CA PRO A 430 -31.31 16.48 7.65
C PRO A 430 -32.57 16.77 6.84
N GLU A 431 -32.92 18.04 6.67
CA GLU A 431 -34.12 18.46 5.92
C GLU A 431 -34.00 18.11 4.43
N LEU A 432 -32.78 18.16 3.87
CA LEU A 432 -32.51 17.74 2.50
C LEU A 432 -32.52 16.20 2.35
N GLU A 433 -32.16 15.46 3.40
CA GLU A 433 -32.29 14.00 3.40
C GLU A 433 -33.77 13.59 3.38
N GLU A 434 -34.59 14.20 4.23
CA GLU A 434 -36.04 13.98 4.25
C GLU A 434 -36.69 14.34 2.90
N GLU A 435 -36.28 15.45 2.29
CA GLU A 435 -36.76 15.88 0.98
C GLU A 435 -36.37 14.89 -0.13
N GLY A 436 -35.11 14.41 -0.14
CA GLY A 436 -34.66 13.38 -1.07
C GLY A 436 -35.46 12.07 -0.94
N ILE A 437 -35.74 11.64 0.29
CA ILE A 437 -36.56 10.45 0.58
C ILE A 437 -38.01 10.66 0.11
N ARG A 438 -38.61 11.83 0.39
CA ARG A 438 -39.99 12.17 0.01
C ARG A 438 -40.18 12.10 -1.51
N VAL A 439 -39.24 12.69 -2.26
CA VAL A 439 -39.32 12.74 -3.73
C VAL A 439 -39.19 11.35 -4.34
N ILE A 440 -38.25 10.52 -3.86
CA ILE A 440 -38.10 9.15 -4.37
C ILE A 440 -39.30 8.27 -4.02
N ASN A 441 -39.88 8.40 -2.82
CA ASN A 441 -41.09 7.67 -2.46
C ASN A 441 -42.34 8.09 -3.26
N SER A 442 -42.30 9.24 -3.93
CA SER A 442 -43.40 9.73 -4.77
C SER A 442 -43.38 9.21 -6.20
N ILE A 443 -42.35 8.44 -6.59
CA ILE A 443 -42.25 7.83 -7.91
C ILE A 443 -43.34 6.75 -8.04
N PRO A 444 -44.07 6.69 -9.16
CA PRO A 444 -45.12 5.69 -9.37
C PRO A 444 -44.56 4.26 -9.40
N GLN A 445 -45.43 3.28 -9.16
CA GLN A 445 -45.07 1.86 -9.29
C GLN A 445 -44.54 1.58 -10.71
N MET A 446 -43.36 0.97 -10.78
CA MET A 446 -42.66 0.63 -12.01
C MET A 446 -42.95 -0.80 -12.44
N ILE A 447 -42.55 -1.15 -13.65
CA ILE A 447 -42.49 -2.55 -14.09
C ILE A 447 -41.18 -3.13 -13.52
N PRO A 448 -41.22 -4.27 -12.80
CA PRO A 448 -40.03 -4.86 -12.20
C PRO A 448 -39.03 -5.32 -13.27
N GLY A 449 -37.75 -5.40 -12.91
CA GLY A 449 -36.74 -5.98 -13.79
C GLY A 449 -36.91 -7.49 -13.88
N GLU A 450 -36.52 -8.08 -15.01
CA GLU A 450 -36.60 -9.52 -15.24
C GLU A 450 -35.23 -10.12 -15.50
N GLN A 451 -35.05 -11.32 -14.95
CA GLN A 451 -33.90 -12.16 -15.24
C GLN A 451 -34.33 -13.61 -15.37
N SER A 452 -33.98 -14.23 -16.49
CA SER A 452 -34.35 -15.60 -16.85
C SER A 452 -35.86 -15.85 -16.69
N GLY A 453 -36.67 -14.86 -17.07
CA GLY A 453 -38.14 -14.88 -16.95
C GLY A 453 -38.70 -14.75 -15.53
N LYS A 454 -37.89 -14.34 -14.55
CA LYS A 454 -38.32 -14.09 -13.16
C LYS A 454 -38.10 -12.64 -12.76
N ALA A 455 -39.09 -12.06 -12.07
CA ALA A 455 -38.98 -10.72 -11.52
C ALA A 455 -37.88 -10.65 -10.43
N VAL A 456 -36.99 -9.66 -10.53
CA VAL A 456 -35.87 -9.43 -9.62
C VAL A 456 -35.88 -8.00 -9.08
N GLY A 457 -35.38 -7.84 -7.85
CA GLY A 457 -35.24 -6.53 -7.23
C GLY A 457 -33.88 -5.90 -7.56
N VAL A 458 -33.86 -4.58 -7.82
CA VAL A 458 -32.66 -3.86 -8.28
C VAL A 458 -32.40 -2.63 -7.41
N MET A 459 -31.14 -2.42 -7.03
CA MET A 459 -30.71 -1.28 -6.21
C MET A 459 -30.20 -0.13 -7.09
N TYR A 460 -30.71 1.07 -6.85
CA TYR A 460 -30.38 2.31 -7.55
C TYR A 460 -29.78 3.36 -6.59
N SER A 461 -28.93 4.22 -7.13
CA SER A 461 -28.37 5.40 -6.47
C SER A 461 -28.52 6.60 -7.40
N LEU A 462 -29.12 7.68 -6.91
CA LEU A 462 -29.39 8.90 -7.65
C LEU A 462 -28.70 10.11 -6.98
N PRO A 463 -27.74 10.76 -7.65
CA PRO A 463 -27.23 12.05 -7.22
C PRO A 463 -28.12 13.20 -7.74
N ILE A 464 -28.61 14.00 -6.80
CA ILE A 464 -29.36 15.24 -7.07
C ILE A 464 -28.47 16.41 -6.67
N VAL A 465 -28.23 17.33 -7.59
CA VAL A 465 -27.41 18.52 -7.39
C VAL A 465 -28.23 19.76 -7.65
N PHE A 466 -28.08 20.75 -6.78
CA PHE A 466 -28.76 22.03 -6.93
C PHE A 466 -27.86 23.14 -6.41
N GLN A 467 -28.10 24.35 -6.91
CA GLN A 467 -27.39 25.55 -6.46
C GLN A 467 -28.25 26.30 -5.46
N ALA A 468 -27.77 26.39 -4.23
CA ALA A 468 -28.40 27.21 -3.19
C ALA A 468 -27.94 28.68 -3.34
N LYS A 469 -28.88 29.62 -3.23
CA LYS A 469 -28.64 31.06 -3.38
C LYS A 469 -28.11 31.70 -2.11
#